data_AF-R6HD49-F1
#
_entry.id   AF-R6HD49-F1
#
_cell.length_a   1.000
_cell.length_b   1.000
_cell.length_c   1.000
_cell.angle_alpha   90.00
_cell.angle_beta   90.00
_cell.angle_gamma   90.00
#
_symmetry.space_group_name_H-M   'P 1'
#
loop_
_entity.id
_entity.type
_entity.pdbx_description
1 polymer ?
#
loop_
_entity_poly.entity_id
_entity_poly.type
_entity_poly.pdbx_seq_one_letter_code
_entity_poly.pdbx_strand_id
1 'polypeptide(L)'
;MLFAALGAPKQENWLARFRSELKPQVLMGVGGSFDVLAGKMDRAPLWMQKASLEWLFRLYKQPSRIGRMMVLPQFVIKVLQSK
;
A
#
# COMPACT_ATOMS: atom_id res chain seq x y z
N MET A 1 -5.36 19.71 -2.20
CA MET A 1 -4.76 18.36 -2.35
C MET A 1 -5.77 17.33 -1.86
N LEU A 2 -5.85 16.14 -2.47
CA LEU A 2 -6.83 15.09 -2.15
C LEU A 2 -6.12 13.76 -1.86
N PHE A 3 -6.36 13.21 -0.67
CA PHE A 3 -5.80 11.94 -0.22
C PHE A 3 -6.91 10.89 -0.07
N ALA A 4 -6.77 9.74 -0.74
CA ALA A 4 -7.74 8.64 -0.63
C ALA A 4 -7.16 7.45 0.14
N ALA A 5 -7.80 7.09 1.24
CA ALA A 5 -7.49 5.91 2.07
C ALA A 5 -8.50 4.78 1.86
N LEU A 6 -8.87 4.48 0.61
CA LEU A 6 -9.87 3.47 0.27
C LEU A 6 -9.27 2.08 0.00
N GLY A 7 -7.94 1.99 -0.06
CA GLY A 7 -7.20 0.79 -0.43
C GLY A 7 -7.20 0.52 -1.94
N ALA A 8 -6.15 -0.14 -2.43
CA ALA A 8 -6.06 -0.51 -3.84
C ALA A 8 -6.95 -1.73 -4.18
N PRO A 9 -7.57 -1.80 -5.37
CA PRO A 9 -7.56 -0.81 -6.47
C PRO A 9 -8.66 0.28 -6.35
N LYS A 10 -9.45 0.26 -5.26
CA LYS A 10 -10.64 1.10 -5.09
C LYS A 10 -10.29 2.59 -5.06
N GLN A 11 -9.18 2.94 -4.41
CA GLN A 11 -8.70 4.32 -4.34
C GLN A 11 -8.31 4.86 -5.73
N GLU A 12 -7.65 4.06 -6.57
CA GLU A 12 -7.25 4.46 -7.91
C GLU A 12 -8.49 4.69 -8.79
N ASN A 13 -9.43 3.76 -8.76
CA ASN A 13 -10.68 3.86 -9.53
C ASN A 13 -11.54 5.06 -9.09
N TRP A 14 -11.63 5.30 -7.78
CA TRP A 14 -12.39 6.41 -7.24
C TRP A 14 -11.75 7.76 -7.61
N LEU A 15 -10.43 7.89 -7.41
CA LEU A 15 -9.70 9.09 -7.77
C LEU A 15 -9.78 9.37 -9.28
N ALA A 16 -9.67 8.34 -10.13
CA ALA A 16 -9.80 8.49 -11.58
C ALA A 16 -11.21 8.96 -11.98
N ARG A 17 -12.26 8.40 -11.36
CA ARG A 17 -13.66 8.76 -11.63
C ARG A 17 -13.98 10.22 -11.29
N PHE A 18 -13.49 10.72 -10.15
CA PHE A 18 -13.83 12.06 -9.65
C PHE A 18 -12.78 13.12 -9.97
N ARG A 19 -11.71 12.76 -10.68
CA ARG A 19 -10.61 13.68 -11.03
C ARG A 19 -11.10 14.91 -11.80
N SER A 20 -11.98 14.71 -12.79
CA SER A 20 -12.50 15.77 -13.66
C SER A 20 -13.43 16.73 -12.94
N GLU A 21 -14.18 16.24 -11.96
CA GLU A 21 -15.15 17.00 -11.17
C GLU A 21 -14.47 17.80 -10.06
N LEU A 22 -13.63 17.15 -9.25
CA LEU A 22 -13.00 17.75 -8.08
C LEU A 22 -11.81 18.68 -8.42
N LYS A 23 -11.23 18.54 -9.63
CA LYS A 23 -10.07 19.30 -10.13
C LYS A 23 -8.97 19.58 -9.09
N PRO A 24 -8.52 18.59 -8.30
CA PRO A 24 -7.54 18.86 -7.26
C PRO A 24 -6.14 19.04 -7.86
N GLN A 25 -5.33 19.92 -7.26
CA GLN A 25 -3.93 20.13 -7.66
C GLN A 25 -3.06 18.88 -7.47
N VAL A 26 -3.39 18.03 -6.49
CA VAL A 26 -2.67 16.78 -6.17
C VAL A 26 -3.70 15.71 -5.80
N LEU A 27 -3.60 14.52 -6.41
CA LEU A 27 -4.33 13.31 -6.00
C LEU A 27 -3.33 12.26 -5.54
N MET A 28 -3.56 11.66 -4.38
CA MET A 28 -2.69 10.62 -3.84
C MET A 28 -3.52 9.54 -3.14
N GLY A 29 -3.38 8.30 -3.60
CA GLY A 29 -3.84 7.14 -2.85
C GLY A 29 -2.87 6.87 -1.70
N VAL A 30 -3.34 7.00 -0.46
CA VAL A 30 -2.51 6.79 0.75
C VAL A 30 -2.69 5.41 1.35
N GLY A 31 -3.63 4.61 0.83
CA GLY A 31 -3.91 3.26 1.33
C GLY A 31 -4.15 3.25 2.84
N GLY A 32 -3.56 2.26 3.51
CA GLY A 32 -3.68 2.10 4.97
C GLY A 32 -2.78 3.01 5.80
N SER A 33 -2.21 4.07 5.23
CA SER A 33 -1.34 5.00 5.98
C SER A 33 -2.12 5.73 7.08
N PHE A 34 -3.38 6.07 6.82
CA PHE A 34 -4.24 6.69 7.82
C PHE A 34 -4.63 5.72 8.94
N ASP A 35 -4.78 4.42 8.68
CA ASP A 35 -5.01 3.43 9.73
C ASP A 35 -3.85 3.36 10.73
N VAL A 36 -2.62 3.56 10.25
CA VAL A 36 -1.41 3.64 11.09
C VAL A 36 -1.38 4.95 11.88
N LEU A 37 -1.64 6.09 11.23
CA LEU A 37 -1.64 7.40 11.89
C LEU A 37 -2.76 7.50 12.95
N ALA A 38 -3.91 6.88 12.71
CA ALA A 38 -5.03 6.84 13.64
C ALA A 38 -4.84 5.82 14.78
N GLY A 39 -3.70 5.12 14.85
CA GLY A 39 -3.43 4.12 15.88
C GLY A 39 -4.25 2.82 15.75
N LYS A 40 -4.95 2.63 14.62
CA LYS A 40 -5.79 1.46 14.35
C LYS A 40 -4.98 0.24 13.90
N MET A 41 -3.77 0.46 13.38
CA MET A 41 -2.87 -0.60 12.92
C MET A 41 -1.45 -0.34 13.40
N ASP A 42 -0.86 -1.31 14.09
CA ASP A 42 0.53 -1.21 14.50
C ASP A 42 1.47 -1.25 13.28
N ARG A 43 2.50 -0.40 13.31
CA ARG A 43 3.63 -0.52 12.38
C ARG A 43 4.44 -1.76 12.69
N ALA A 44 5.16 -2.25 11.68
CA ALA A 44 6.16 -3.29 11.91
C ALA A 44 7.25 -2.80 12.88
N PRO A 45 7.91 -3.68 13.64
CA PRO A 45 9.07 -3.33 14.44
C PRO A 45 10.15 -2.62 13.63
N LEU A 46 10.92 -1.73 14.27
CA LEU A 46 11.95 -0.92 13.60
C LEU A 46 12.98 -1.77 12.82
N TRP A 47 13.35 -2.95 13.32
CA TRP A 47 14.28 -3.85 12.63
C TRP A 47 13.68 -4.36 11.30
N MET A 48 12.38 -4.63 11.25
CA MET A 48 11.69 -5.05 10.01
C MET A 48 11.55 -3.88 9.04
N GLN A 49 11.28 -2.67 9.54
CA GLN A 49 11.25 -1.46 8.71
C GLN A 49 12.61 -1.21 8.05
N LYS A 50 13.70 -1.29 8.82
CA LYS A 50 15.08 -1.13 8.31
C LYS A 50 15.46 -2.22 7.30
N ALA A 51 14.97 -3.44 7.47
CA ALA A 51 15.19 -4.54 6.55
C ALA A 51 14.26 -4.53 5.31
N SER A 52 13.40 -3.51 5.14
CA SER A 52 12.35 -3.47 4.11
C SER A 52 11.38 -4.67 4.16
N LEU A 53 11.22 -5.30 5.34
CA LEU A 53 10.33 -6.44 5.59
C LEU A 53 8.95 -6.03 6.11
N GLU A 54 8.61 -4.74 6.05
CA GLU A 54 7.30 -4.24 6.50
C GLU A 54 6.14 -4.92 5.74
N TRP A 55 6.33 -5.24 4.46
CA TRP A 55 5.33 -5.95 3.66
C TRP A 55 5.04 -7.36 4.21
N LEU A 56 6.06 -8.06 4.71
CA LEU A 56 5.93 -9.41 5.29
C LEU A 56 5.18 -9.37 6.61
N PHE A 57 5.45 -8.35 7.45
CA PHE A 57 4.69 -8.12 8.68
C PHE A 57 3.20 -7.84 8.39
N ARG A 58 2.92 -7.02 7.36
CA ARG A 58 1.55 -6.71 6.93
C ARG A 58 0.84 -7.95 6.36
N LEU A 59 1.57 -8.82 5.66
CA LEU A 59 1.07 -10.09 5.17
C LEU A 59 0.68 -11.02 6.32
N TYR A 60 1.56 -11.15 7.32
CA TYR A 60 1.31 -11.95 8.52
C TYR A 60 0.06 -11.50 9.28
N LYS A 61 -0.13 -10.18 9.46
CA LYS A 61 -1.32 -9.63 10.12
C LYS A 61 -2.61 -9.73 9.28
N GLN A 62 -2.51 -9.84 7.95
CA GLN A 62 -3.67 -9.85 7.05
C GLN A 62 -3.53 -10.95 5.99
N PRO A 63 -3.73 -12.24 6.36
CA PRO A 63 -3.54 -13.37 5.45
C PRO A 63 -4.51 -13.35 4.26
N SER A 64 -5.67 -12.68 4.38
CA SER A 64 -6.60 -12.47 3.26
C SER A 64 -5.99 -11.67 2.10
N ARG A 65 -4.84 -11.00 2.31
CA ARG A 65 -4.13 -10.25 1.26
C ARG A 65 -3.04 -11.06 0.53
N ILE A 66 -2.80 -12.32 0.91
CA ILE A 66 -1.76 -13.17 0.32
C ILE A 66 -1.83 -13.19 -1.20
N GLY A 67 -3.01 -13.45 -1.78
CA GLY A 67 -3.15 -13.54 -3.24
C GLY A 67 -2.66 -12.28 -3.99
N ARG A 68 -2.90 -11.09 -3.44
CA ARG A 68 -2.43 -9.83 -4.04
C ARG A 68 -0.96 -9.54 -3.75
N MET A 69 -0.46 -9.97 -2.59
CA MET A 69 0.92 -9.69 -2.16
C MET A 69 1.96 -10.65 -2.78
N MET A 70 1.54 -11.76 -3.39
CA MET A 70 2.44 -12.69 -4.12
C MET A 70 3.21 -12.03 -5.28
N VAL A 71 2.75 -10.89 -5.79
CA VAL A 71 3.48 -10.09 -6.77
C VAL A 71 4.82 -9.58 -6.24
N LEU A 72 4.96 -9.39 -4.92
CA LEU A 72 6.17 -8.86 -4.30
C LEU A 72 7.33 -9.88 -4.33
N PRO A 73 7.16 -11.16 -3.89
CA PRO A 73 8.17 -12.19 -4.12
C PRO A 73 8.53 -12.37 -5.60
N GLN A 74 7.53 -12.37 -6.50
CA GLN A 74 7.77 -12.48 -7.93
C GLN A 74 8.61 -11.32 -8.47
N PHE A 75 8.36 -10.11 -8.00
CA PHE A 75 9.17 -8.93 -8.34
C PHE A 75 10.61 -9.07 -7.85
N VAL A 76 10.82 -9.49 -6.60
CA VAL A 76 12.17 -9.72 -6.05
C VAL A 76 12.94 -10.73 -6.89
N ILE A 77 12.32 -11.87 -7.22
CA ILE A 77 12.95 -12.90 -8.07
C ILE A 77 13.33 -12.32 -9.44
N LYS A 78 12.42 -11.59 -10.08
CA LYS A 78 12.70 -10.95 -11.39
C LYS A 78 13.83 -9.95 -11.34
N VAL A 79 13.90 -9.13 -10.28
CA VAL A 79 14.99 -8.15 -10.10
C VAL A 79 16.34 -8.84 -9.89
N LEU A 80 16.36 -9.95 -9.13
CA LEU A 80 17.57 -10.74 -8.93
C LEU A 80 18.02 -11.47 -10.20
N GLN A 81 17.08 -11.92 -11.03
CA GLN A 81 17.34 -12.55 -12.33
C GLN A 81 17.72 -11.55 -13.44
N SER A 82 17.47 -10.25 -13.22
CA SER A 82 17.81 -9.16 -14.15
C SER A 82 19.24 -8.62 -13.93
N LYS A 83 20.02 -9.25 -13.07
CA LYS A 83 21.46 -9.02 -12.89
C LYS A 83 22.25 -10.13 -13.56
#